data_AF-A0A150P4L5-F1
#
_entry.id   AF-A0A150P4L5-F1
#
_cell.length_a   1.000
_cell.length_b   1.000
_cell.length_c   1.000
_cell.angle_alpha   90.00
_cell.angle_beta   90.00
_cell.angle_gamma   90.00
#
_symmetry.space_group_name_H-M   'P 1'
#
loop_
_entity.id
_entity.type
_entity.pdbx_description
1 polymer ?
#
loop_
_entity_poly.entity_id
_entity_poly.type
_entity_poly.pdbx_seq_one_letter_code
_entity_poly.pdbx_strand_id
1 'polypeptide(L)'
;MSRITADGRTLAATDLLRGEDGRELLRYTIACALPEGKSLVGEADGTTYKFEGRIGLAPDWLRAPLPEKAQRWVTACLLAHVNGYGVEVAISLRGRHPALTTDSAERLAYQQEEISFFGNVFQPLGKRDELGDIGSRMYACGGALLQLSCAGNETNFAPERTCASKDDCNLTFLGPCRDLTAPKDSVCKNASLEGYERCEATVTTAGGKSMKTPYDEVVTVFLRRPDFSAFYPLCTPLFP
;
A
#
# COMPACT_ATOMS: atom_id res chain seq x y z
N MET A 1 -9.57 2.70 -16.83
CA MET A 1 -9.75 1.30 -16.36
C MET A 1 -9.19 0.37 -17.42
N SER A 2 -8.08 -0.30 -17.12
CA SER A 2 -7.43 -1.25 -18.03
C SER A 2 -8.38 -2.42 -18.31
N ARG A 3 -8.75 -2.61 -19.58
CA ARG A 3 -9.55 -3.75 -20.02
C ARG A 3 -8.60 -4.87 -20.39
N ILE A 4 -8.78 -6.05 -19.83
CA ILE A 4 -8.13 -7.27 -20.33
C ILE A 4 -8.96 -7.74 -21.54
N THR A 5 -8.29 -8.19 -22.59
CA THR A 5 -8.92 -8.82 -23.77
C THR A 5 -9.70 -10.08 -23.37
N ALA A 6 -10.58 -10.55 -24.24
CA ALA A 6 -11.47 -11.69 -23.96
C ALA A 6 -10.72 -13.00 -23.61
N ASP A 7 -9.42 -13.11 -23.93
CA ASP A 7 -8.56 -14.24 -23.59
C ASP A 7 -8.00 -14.19 -22.15
N GLY A 8 -8.26 -13.10 -21.40
CA GLY A 8 -7.80 -12.96 -20.02
C GLY A 8 -6.29 -12.71 -19.86
N ARG A 9 -5.55 -12.51 -20.95
CA ARG A 9 -4.08 -12.51 -20.94
C ARG A 9 -3.43 -11.27 -21.53
N THR A 10 -4.15 -10.52 -22.35
CA THR A 10 -3.62 -9.32 -23.00
C THR A 10 -4.25 -8.05 -22.43
N LEU A 11 -3.42 -7.10 -22.04
CA LEU A 11 -3.82 -5.76 -21.62
C LEU A 11 -4.21 -4.95 -22.85
N ALA A 12 -5.33 -4.23 -22.78
CA ALA A 12 -5.71 -3.29 -23.83
C ALA A 12 -4.67 -2.18 -23.99
N ALA A 13 -4.47 -1.75 -25.23
CA ALA A 13 -3.63 -0.61 -25.61
C ALA A 13 -4.25 0.72 -25.12
N THR A 14 -3.97 1.05 -23.86
CA THR A 14 -4.38 2.28 -23.17
C THR A 14 -3.21 3.25 -23.04
N ASP A 15 -3.46 4.50 -22.68
CA ASP A 15 -2.39 5.48 -22.46
C ASP A 15 -1.44 5.07 -21.32
N LEU A 16 -1.94 4.29 -20.35
CA LEU A 16 -1.10 3.64 -19.33
C LEU A 16 -0.06 2.70 -19.94
N LEU A 17 -0.41 1.95 -21.00
CA LEU A 17 0.53 1.03 -21.63
C LEU A 17 1.52 1.77 -22.56
N ARG A 18 1.07 2.88 -23.18
CA ARG A 18 1.90 3.70 -24.09
C ARG A 18 2.96 4.52 -23.35
N GLY A 19 2.63 5.08 -22.19
CA GLY A 19 3.54 5.87 -21.37
C GLY A 19 4.53 5.04 -20.55
N GLU A 20 5.74 5.54 -20.32
CA GLU A 20 6.75 4.86 -19.48
C GLU A 20 6.29 4.76 -18.02
N ASP A 21 5.88 5.86 -17.41
CA ASP A 21 5.35 5.90 -16.04
C ASP A 21 4.13 4.98 -15.88
N GLY A 22 3.28 4.92 -16.91
CA GLY A 22 2.12 4.04 -16.92
C GLY A 22 2.52 2.55 -16.96
N ARG A 23 3.58 2.20 -17.69
CA ARG A 23 4.15 0.83 -17.67
C ARG A 23 4.78 0.50 -16.34
N GLU A 24 5.43 1.46 -15.67
CA GLU A 24 5.94 1.23 -14.32
C GLU A 24 4.80 0.98 -13.32
N LEU A 25 3.74 1.77 -13.38
CA LEU A 25 2.53 1.54 -12.59
C LEU A 25 1.93 0.16 -12.86
N LEU A 26 1.84 -0.26 -14.13
CA LEU A 26 1.37 -1.58 -14.51
C LEU A 26 2.28 -2.69 -13.97
N ARG A 27 3.61 -2.50 -14.02
CA ARG A 27 4.60 -3.44 -13.46
C ARG A 27 4.33 -3.72 -12.00
N TYR A 28 4.19 -2.70 -11.17
CA TYR A 28 3.91 -2.89 -9.74
C TYR A 28 2.50 -3.40 -9.48
N THR A 29 1.50 -2.90 -10.21
CA THR A 29 0.11 -3.37 -10.08
C THR A 29 0.02 -4.88 -10.35
N ILE A 30 0.69 -5.35 -11.39
CA ILE A 30 0.69 -6.77 -11.79
C ILE A 30 1.57 -7.61 -10.87
N ALA A 31 2.71 -7.08 -10.41
CA ALA A 31 3.55 -7.73 -9.41
C ALA A 31 2.78 -7.96 -8.10
N CYS A 32 2.00 -6.99 -7.62
CA CYS A 32 1.14 -7.13 -6.44
C CYS A 32 -0.03 -8.09 -6.69
N ALA A 33 -0.68 -7.99 -7.84
CA ALA A 33 -1.90 -8.75 -8.12
C ALA A 33 -1.64 -10.23 -8.40
N LEU A 34 -0.66 -10.54 -9.26
CA LEU A 34 -0.44 -11.91 -9.73
C LEU A 34 0.68 -12.60 -8.94
N PRO A 35 0.59 -13.92 -8.71
CA PRO A 35 1.65 -14.67 -8.06
C PRO A 35 2.83 -14.87 -9.01
N GLU A 36 3.97 -15.27 -8.46
CA GLU A 36 5.13 -15.67 -9.24
C GLU A 36 4.79 -16.73 -10.31
N GLY A 37 5.45 -16.65 -11.47
CA GLY A 37 5.22 -17.55 -12.60
C GLY A 37 3.95 -17.24 -13.41
N LYS A 38 3.20 -16.20 -13.06
CA LYS A 38 2.09 -15.65 -13.86
C LYS A 38 2.46 -14.28 -14.41
N SER A 39 1.93 -13.95 -15.58
CA SER A 39 2.19 -12.69 -16.25
C SER A 39 1.01 -12.24 -17.09
N LEU A 40 0.95 -10.94 -17.37
CA LEU A 40 0.13 -10.37 -18.43
C LEU A 40 1.03 -9.76 -19.48
N VAL A 41 0.56 -9.77 -20.72
CA VAL A 41 1.25 -9.11 -21.84
C VAL A 41 0.41 -7.93 -22.31
N GLY A 42 1.02 -6.90 -22.86
CA GLY A 42 0.31 -5.80 -23.50
C GLY A 42 1.05 -5.39 -24.76
N GLU A 43 0.32 -5.03 -25.80
CA GLU A 43 0.91 -4.50 -27.04
C GLU A 43 0.53 -3.03 -27.20
N ALA A 44 1.53 -2.19 -27.40
CA ALA A 44 1.37 -0.78 -27.71
C ALA A 44 2.39 -0.37 -28.76
N ASP A 45 1.91 0.31 -29.81
CA ASP A 45 2.74 0.91 -30.85
C ASP A 45 3.73 -0.09 -31.49
N GLY A 46 3.27 -1.33 -31.72
CA GLY A 46 4.06 -2.41 -32.31
C GLY A 46 5.07 -3.07 -31.36
N THR A 47 5.10 -2.69 -30.09
CA THR A 47 5.97 -3.28 -29.06
C THR A 47 5.16 -4.11 -28.07
N THR A 48 5.61 -5.33 -27.80
CA THR A 48 5.04 -6.21 -26.78
C THR A 48 5.77 -6.03 -25.44
N TYR A 49 5.01 -5.72 -24.39
CA TYR A 49 5.49 -5.59 -23.02
C TYR A 49 4.97 -6.76 -22.18
N LYS A 50 5.83 -7.33 -21.34
CA LYS A 50 5.47 -8.40 -20.40
C LYS A 50 5.60 -7.90 -18.97
N PHE A 51 4.56 -8.12 -18.17
CA PHE A 51 4.51 -7.75 -16.76
C PHE A 51 4.36 -9.01 -15.90
N GLU A 52 5.31 -9.23 -15.02
CA GLU A 52 5.40 -10.45 -14.22
C GLU A 52 4.75 -10.27 -12.84
N GLY A 53 4.05 -11.30 -12.37
CA GLY A 53 3.53 -11.40 -11.01
C GLY A 53 4.62 -11.71 -9.99
N ARG A 54 4.35 -11.37 -8.72
CA ARG A 54 5.23 -11.64 -7.58
C ARG A 54 4.44 -12.08 -6.35
N ILE A 55 3.51 -11.24 -5.87
CA ILE A 55 2.85 -11.41 -4.57
C ILE A 55 1.63 -12.31 -4.67
N GLY A 56 0.70 -12.05 -5.59
CA GLY A 56 -0.50 -12.87 -5.75
C GLY A 56 -1.68 -12.48 -4.86
N LEU A 57 -1.91 -11.18 -4.67
CA LEU A 57 -3.07 -10.67 -3.93
C LEU A 57 -4.41 -10.77 -4.68
N ALA A 58 -4.35 -11.00 -5.99
CA ALA A 58 -5.51 -11.06 -6.87
C ALA A 58 -5.29 -11.98 -8.09
N PRO A 59 -4.99 -13.28 -7.88
CA PRO A 59 -4.68 -14.21 -8.97
C PRO A 59 -5.85 -14.39 -9.97
N ASP A 60 -7.08 -14.19 -9.51
CA ASP A 60 -8.29 -14.31 -10.33
C ASP A 60 -8.42 -13.24 -11.41
N TRP A 61 -7.57 -12.20 -11.38
CA TRP A 61 -7.56 -11.16 -12.40
C TRP A 61 -7.29 -11.71 -13.81
N LEU A 62 -6.62 -12.85 -13.92
CA LEU A 62 -6.39 -13.56 -15.19
C LEU A 62 -7.69 -14.09 -15.83
N ARG A 63 -8.80 -14.13 -15.08
CA ARG A 63 -10.05 -14.77 -15.52
C ARG A 63 -11.23 -13.82 -15.47
N ALA A 64 -11.19 -12.83 -14.58
CA ALA A 64 -12.30 -11.90 -14.36
C ALA A 64 -11.78 -10.52 -13.92
N PRO A 65 -12.59 -9.45 -14.09
CA PRO A 65 -12.29 -8.16 -13.48
C PRO A 65 -12.07 -8.28 -11.96
N LEU A 66 -11.17 -7.46 -11.43
CA LEU A 66 -10.87 -7.43 -10.00
C LEU A 66 -12.13 -7.08 -9.19
N PRO A 67 -12.59 -7.93 -8.26
CA PRO A 67 -13.59 -7.51 -7.28
C PRO A 67 -12.99 -6.44 -6.37
N GLU A 68 -13.84 -5.61 -5.76
CA GLU A 68 -13.41 -4.45 -4.97
C GLU A 68 -12.41 -4.83 -3.85
N LYS A 69 -12.65 -5.93 -3.14
CA LYS A 69 -11.72 -6.46 -2.14
C LYS A 69 -10.31 -6.70 -2.70
N ALA A 70 -10.21 -7.27 -3.91
CA ALA A 70 -8.93 -7.49 -4.55
C ALA A 70 -8.27 -6.17 -4.99
N GLN A 71 -9.07 -5.20 -5.44
CA GLN A 71 -8.59 -3.85 -5.77
C GLN A 71 -7.96 -3.17 -4.54
N ARG A 72 -8.59 -3.30 -3.36
CA ARG A 72 -8.08 -2.74 -2.11
C ARG A 72 -6.75 -3.38 -1.68
N TRP A 73 -6.63 -4.70 -1.77
CA TRP A 73 -5.35 -5.39 -1.52
C TRP A 73 -4.24 -4.95 -2.47
N VAL A 74 -4.53 -4.92 -3.78
CA VAL A 74 -3.57 -4.47 -4.78
C VAL A 74 -3.19 -3.01 -4.55
N THR A 75 -4.13 -2.16 -4.14
CA THR A 75 -3.88 -0.77 -3.75
C THR A 75 -2.91 -0.70 -2.57
N ALA A 76 -3.19 -1.41 -1.48
CA ALA A 76 -2.33 -1.40 -0.29
C ALA A 76 -0.89 -1.84 -0.60
N CYS A 77 -0.73 -2.90 -1.40
CA CYS A 77 0.59 -3.35 -1.85
C CYS A 77 1.29 -2.35 -2.77
N LEU A 78 0.55 -1.74 -3.71
CA LEU A 78 1.09 -0.71 -4.60
C LEU A 78 1.64 0.48 -3.80
N LEU A 79 0.87 0.95 -2.80
CA LEU A 79 1.28 2.05 -1.93
C LEU A 79 2.52 1.70 -1.09
N ALA A 80 2.64 0.44 -0.65
CA ALA A 80 3.81 -0.03 0.08
C ALA A 80 5.12 0.04 -0.72
N HIS A 81 5.02 -0.03 -2.06
CA HIS A 81 6.15 0.09 -2.97
C HIS A 81 6.47 1.53 -3.40
N VAL A 82 5.66 2.53 -3.02
CA VAL A 82 5.98 3.92 -3.29
C VAL A 82 7.27 4.29 -2.56
N ASN A 83 8.24 4.81 -3.31
CA ASN A 83 9.50 5.30 -2.77
C ASN A 83 9.89 6.66 -3.37
N GLY A 84 9.69 7.73 -2.60
CA GLY A 84 10.08 9.09 -2.93
C GLY A 84 11.59 9.33 -2.98
N TYR A 85 12.42 8.38 -2.54
CA TYR A 85 13.88 8.46 -2.66
C TYR A 85 14.42 7.87 -3.97
N GLY A 86 13.58 7.21 -4.79
CA GLY A 86 14.00 6.66 -6.08
C GLY A 86 15.03 5.53 -6.00
N VAL A 87 15.20 4.91 -4.84
CA VAL A 87 16.10 3.75 -4.63
C VAL A 87 15.32 2.46 -4.46
N GLU A 88 15.92 1.31 -4.74
CA GLU A 88 15.30 0.04 -4.38
C GLU A 88 15.49 -0.24 -2.89
N VAL A 89 14.39 -0.53 -2.18
CA VAL A 89 14.39 -0.87 -0.76
C VAL A 89 13.80 -2.25 -0.62
N ALA A 90 14.54 -3.15 0.01
CA ALA A 90 14.02 -4.46 0.37
C ALA A 90 13.02 -4.29 1.53
N ILE A 91 11.78 -4.72 1.33
CA ILE A 91 10.70 -4.60 2.31
C ILE A 91 10.04 -5.95 2.55
N SER A 92 9.59 -6.18 3.79
CA SER A 92 8.68 -7.28 4.13
C SER A 92 7.26 -6.73 4.17
N LEU A 93 6.39 -7.30 3.34
CA LEU A 93 4.97 -6.94 3.27
C LEU A 93 4.17 -7.92 4.11
N ARG A 94 3.41 -7.41 5.09
CA ARG A 94 2.63 -8.25 6.00
C ARG A 94 1.18 -7.81 6.07
N GLY A 95 0.31 -8.78 6.31
CA GLY A 95 -1.12 -8.57 6.46
C GLY A 95 -1.84 -9.91 6.47
N ARG A 96 -3.14 -9.89 6.76
CA ARG A 96 -3.96 -11.10 6.91
C ARG A 96 -4.20 -11.89 5.61
N HIS A 97 -3.75 -11.38 4.46
CA HIS A 97 -3.91 -12.10 3.20
C HIS A 97 -2.93 -13.27 3.14
N PRO A 98 -3.35 -14.50 2.74
CA PRO A 98 -2.46 -15.66 2.70
C PRO A 98 -1.19 -15.46 1.85
N ALA A 99 -1.28 -14.66 0.79
CA ALA A 99 -0.13 -14.31 -0.07
C ALA A 99 0.92 -13.39 0.59
N LEU A 100 0.64 -12.87 1.79
CA LEU A 100 1.55 -12.06 2.61
C LEU A 100 2.08 -12.85 3.81
N THR A 101 1.94 -14.18 3.79
CA THR A 101 2.49 -15.03 4.84
C THR A 101 4.00 -15.02 4.76
N THR A 102 4.65 -14.58 5.84
CA THR A 102 6.10 -14.59 5.98
C THR A 102 6.57 -15.85 6.68
N ASP A 103 7.83 -16.25 6.47
CA ASP A 103 8.47 -17.34 7.21
C ASP A 103 9.25 -16.80 8.44
N SER A 104 9.92 -17.68 9.18
CA SER A 104 10.71 -17.26 10.34
C SER A 104 11.94 -16.46 9.94
N ALA A 105 12.60 -16.78 8.83
CA ALA A 105 13.81 -16.11 8.39
C ALA A 105 13.53 -14.65 7.97
N GLU A 106 12.44 -14.42 7.25
CA GLU A 106 11.97 -13.09 6.89
C GLU A 106 11.61 -12.28 8.14
N ARG A 107 10.86 -12.87 9.09
CA ARG A 107 10.54 -12.19 10.35
C ARG A 107 11.78 -11.80 11.14
N LEU A 108 12.80 -12.66 11.16
CA LEU A 108 14.08 -12.35 11.80
C LEU A 108 14.86 -11.24 11.06
N ALA A 109 14.78 -11.18 9.73
CA ALA A 109 15.50 -10.19 8.94
C ALA A 109 14.83 -8.80 8.92
N TYR A 110 13.50 -8.74 9.01
CA TYR A 110 12.71 -7.52 8.90
C TYR A 110 11.93 -7.27 10.20
N GLN A 111 12.59 -6.75 11.22
CA GLN A 111 12.00 -6.55 12.55
C GLN A 111 11.48 -5.12 12.79
N GLN A 112 11.82 -4.18 11.91
CA GLN A 112 11.48 -2.77 12.12
C GLN A 112 10.18 -2.45 11.40
N GLU A 113 9.06 -2.39 12.12
CA GLU A 113 7.79 -1.93 11.59
C GLU A 113 7.91 -0.46 11.17
N GLU A 114 7.37 -0.11 10.00
CA GLU A 114 7.42 1.24 9.47
C GLU A 114 6.00 1.83 9.43
N ILE A 115 5.19 1.39 8.48
CA ILE A 115 3.95 2.06 8.09
C ILE A 115 2.96 1.05 7.52
N SER A 116 1.66 1.35 7.61
CA SER A 116 0.61 0.55 6.96
C SER A 116 -0.16 1.34 5.93
N PHE A 117 -0.55 0.65 4.86
CA PHE A 117 -1.29 1.22 3.74
C PHE A 117 -2.62 0.52 3.51
N PHE A 118 -3.60 1.30 3.06
CA PHE A 118 -4.92 0.83 2.65
C PHE A 118 -5.61 1.86 1.76
N GLY A 119 -6.67 1.45 1.06
CA GLY A 119 -7.42 2.33 0.16
C GLY A 119 -7.90 1.61 -1.09
N ASN A 120 -8.30 2.35 -2.11
CA ASN A 120 -8.72 1.80 -3.40
C ASN A 120 -8.49 2.76 -4.58
N VAL A 121 -7.33 2.67 -5.24
CA VAL A 121 -7.00 3.53 -6.39
C VAL A 121 -7.77 3.19 -7.67
N PHE A 122 -8.47 2.05 -7.71
CA PHE A 122 -9.24 1.62 -8.88
C PHE A 122 -10.60 2.32 -8.99
N GLN A 123 -11.05 2.98 -7.92
CA GLN A 123 -12.28 3.75 -7.93
C GLN A 123 -12.12 5.01 -8.81
N PRO A 124 -13.10 5.35 -9.67
CA PRO A 124 -12.98 6.48 -10.58
C PRO A 124 -12.72 7.80 -9.85
N LEU A 125 -11.71 8.55 -10.29
CA LEU A 125 -11.52 9.96 -9.93
C LEU A 125 -12.73 10.78 -10.43
N GLY A 126 -13.23 11.71 -9.60
CA GLY A 126 -14.39 12.56 -9.96
C GLY A 126 -15.77 11.96 -9.70
N LYS A 127 -15.86 10.68 -9.29
CA LYS A 127 -17.02 10.19 -8.53
C LYS A 127 -16.69 10.28 -7.05
N ARG A 128 -17.70 10.62 -6.24
CA ARG A 128 -17.58 10.49 -4.78
C ARG A 128 -17.19 9.04 -4.47
N ASP A 129 -16.12 8.86 -3.72
CA ASP A 129 -15.73 7.56 -3.19
C ASP A 129 -16.75 7.07 -2.16
N GLU A 130 -16.48 5.93 -1.52
CA GLU A 130 -17.34 5.39 -0.47
C GLU A 130 -17.52 6.32 0.73
N LEU A 131 -16.64 7.30 0.91
CA LEU A 131 -16.69 8.32 1.97
C LEU A 131 -17.43 9.59 1.54
N GLY A 132 -17.93 9.62 0.30
CA GLY A 132 -18.65 10.77 -0.21
C GLY A 132 -17.72 11.90 -0.68
N ASP A 133 -16.41 11.69 -0.79
CA ASP A 133 -15.43 12.71 -1.17
C ASP A 133 -14.92 12.50 -2.60
N ILE A 134 -14.54 13.59 -3.27
CA ILE A 134 -13.76 13.52 -4.51
C ILE A 134 -12.30 13.13 -4.17
N GLY A 135 -11.90 13.33 -2.92
CA GLY A 135 -10.55 13.22 -2.34
C GLY A 135 -9.84 11.86 -2.34
N SER A 136 -8.77 11.79 -1.53
CA SER A 136 -7.75 10.74 -1.55
C SER A 136 -8.33 9.34 -1.38
N ARG A 137 -7.86 8.40 -2.21
CA ARG A 137 -8.18 6.96 -2.16
C ARG A 137 -7.02 6.12 -1.63
N MET A 138 -6.04 6.79 -1.07
CA MET A 138 -4.75 6.27 -0.68
C MET A 138 -4.55 6.74 0.75
N TYR A 139 -4.49 5.81 1.68
CA TYR A 139 -4.35 6.11 3.10
C TYR A 139 -3.14 5.38 3.67
N ALA A 140 -2.53 6.01 4.66
CA ALA A 140 -1.49 5.40 5.45
C ALA A 140 -1.65 5.76 6.93
N CYS A 141 -1.11 4.92 7.80
CA CYS A 141 -0.92 5.20 9.22
C CYS A 141 0.45 4.70 9.68
N GLY A 142 1.05 5.38 10.67
CA GLY A 142 2.37 5.06 11.19
C GLY A 142 2.35 3.86 12.13
N GLY A 143 3.32 2.95 12.02
CA GLY A 143 3.44 1.82 12.94
C GLY A 143 3.66 2.28 14.39
N ALA A 144 3.04 1.59 15.35
CA ALA A 144 3.20 1.88 16.76
C ALA A 144 4.65 1.65 17.23
N LEU A 145 5.34 0.65 16.67
CA LEU A 145 6.75 0.39 16.98
C LEU A 145 7.67 1.48 16.39
N LEU A 146 7.34 2.02 15.21
CA LEU A 146 8.03 3.19 14.67
C LEU A 146 7.84 4.40 15.60
N GLN A 147 6.59 4.68 16.01
CA GLN A 147 6.30 5.80 16.92
C GLN A 147 7.09 5.67 18.24
N LEU A 148 7.16 4.46 18.81
CA LEU A 148 7.97 4.17 19.99
C LEU A 148 9.48 4.37 19.73
N SER A 149 9.98 3.89 18.59
CA SER A 149 11.38 4.06 18.17
C SER A 149 11.78 5.54 18.09
N CYS A 150 10.82 6.40 17.77
CA CYS A 150 11.01 7.84 17.56
C CYS A 150 10.55 8.70 18.76
N ALA A 151 10.35 8.09 19.93
CA ALA A 151 9.91 8.74 21.17
C ALA A 151 8.60 9.55 21.04
N GLY A 152 7.70 9.12 20.15
CA GLY A 152 6.40 9.76 19.92
C GLY A 152 6.46 11.10 19.18
N ASN A 153 7.62 11.53 18.69
CA ASN A 153 7.75 12.78 17.96
C ASN A 153 7.36 12.59 16.49
N GLU A 154 6.21 13.14 16.08
CA GLU A 154 5.65 13.02 14.72
C GLU A 154 6.59 13.51 13.62
N THR A 155 7.41 14.53 13.88
CA THR A 155 8.38 15.01 12.89
C THR A 155 9.54 14.04 12.68
N ASN A 156 9.86 13.20 13.66
CA ASN A 156 10.96 12.23 13.59
C ASN A 156 10.59 10.95 12.83
N PHE A 157 9.30 10.60 12.76
CA PHE A 157 8.84 9.40 12.04
C PHE A 157 8.07 9.70 10.76
N ALA A 158 8.08 10.95 10.29
CA ALA A 158 7.50 11.33 9.01
C ALA A 158 8.00 10.37 7.91
N PRO A 159 7.13 9.55 7.29
CA PRO A 159 7.55 8.51 6.38
C PRO A 159 7.79 9.12 4.98
N GLU A 160 8.84 9.93 4.88
CA GLU A 160 9.22 10.66 3.67
C GLU A 160 9.45 9.73 2.49
N ARG A 161 10.02 8.55 2.77
CA ARG A 161 10.20 7.47 1.79
C ARG A 161 8.88 7.13 1.12
N THR A 162 7.79 6.98 1.86
CA THR A 162 6.52 6.50 1.31
C THR A 162 5.58 7.62 0.92
N CYS A 163 6.09 8.84 0.72
CA CYS A 163 5.29 9.99 0.32
C CYS A 163 4.17 10.37 1.31
N ALA A 164 4.14 9.78 2.53
CA ALA A 164 3.01 10.00 3.44
C ALA A 164 3.13 11.29 4.25
N SER A 165 4.25 12.01 4.14
CA SER A 165 4.50 13.29 4.82
C SER A 165 4.69 14.48 3.89
N LYS A 166 4.52 14.31 2.57
CA LYS A 166 4.73 15.40 1.58
C LYS A 166 3.42 15.89 1.00
N ASP A 167 3.25 17.21 0.98
CA ASP A 167 2.05 17.89 0.45
C ASP A 167 1.78 17.62 -1.04
N ASP A 168 2.83 17.30 -1.80
CA ASP A 168 2.72 16.99 -3.23
C ASP A 168 2.24 15.55 -3.51
N CYS A 169 2.13 14.71 -2.48
CA CYS A 169 1.65 13.34 -2.63
C CYS A 169 0.17 13.26 -2.23
N ASN A 170 -0.69 12.74 -3.11
CA ASN A 170 -2.13 12.52 -2.84
C ASN A 170 -2.41 11.37 -1.82
N LEU A 171 -1.44 11.03 -0.98
CA LEU A 171 -1.55 10.01 0.06
C LEU A 171 -1.92 10.68 1.39
N THR A 172 -3.02 10.26 2.00
CA THR A 172 -3.48 10.84 3.26
C THR A 172 -2.94 10.04 4.45
N PHE A 173 -2.10 10.69 5.26
CA PHE A 173 -1.63 10.13 6.52
C PHE A 173 -2.63 10.40 7.64
N LEU A 174 -3.08 9.34 8.30
CA LEU A 174 -4.18 9.38 9.27
C LEU A 174 -3.70 9.37 10.72
N GLY A 175 -2.38 9.43 10.95
CA GLY A 175 -1.76 9.36 12.27
C GLY A 175 -1.30 7.93 12.63
N PRO A 176 -1.22 7.58 13.93
CA PRO A 176 -0.74 6.27 14.36
C PRO A 176 -1.76 5.16 14.06
N CYS A 177 -1.29 4.04 13.50
CA CYS A 177 -2.11 2.86 13.30
C CYS A 177 -2.68 2.36 14.63
N ARG A 178 -1.87 2.43 15.70
CA ARG A 178 -2.28 2.20 17.08
C ARG A 178 -1.63 3.21 17.99
N ASP A 179 -2.44 4.05 18.62
CA ASP A 179 -1.99 4.99 19.64
C ASP A 179 -1.98 4.30 21.01
N LEU A 180 -0.79 4.18 21.60
CA LEU A 180 -0.61 3.53 22.90
C LEU A 180 -1.01 4.44 24.08
N THR A 181 -1.09 5.75 23.86
CA THR A 181 -1.41 6.76 24.88
C THR A 181 -2.88 7.18 24.83
N ALA A 182 -3.48 7.18 23.63
CA ALA A 182 -4.88 7.50 23.40
C ALA A 182 -5.53 6.47 22.45
N PRO A 183 -5.82 5.24 22.91
CA PRO A 183 -6.29 4.15 22.04
C PRO A 183 -7.52 4.48 21.17
N LYS A 184 -8.38 5.40 21.63
CA LYS A 184 -9.55 5.91 20.89
C LYS A 184 -9.19 6.64 19.58
N ASP A 185 -7.96 7.13 19.48
CA ASP A 185 -7.43 7.90 18.34
C ASP A 185 -6.65 6.98 17.38
N SER A 186 -6.59 5.66 17.66
CA SER A 186 -5.99 4.67 16.77
C SER A 186 -6.76 4.56 15.45
N VAL A 187 -6.02 4.60 14.34
CA VAL A 187 -6.61 4.40 13.00
C VAL A 187 -7.11 2.98 12.80
N CYS A 188 -6.41 1.98 13.36
CA CYS A 188 -6.71 0.57 13.21
C CYS A 188 -7.22 -0.03 14.51
N LYS A 189 -8.25 -0.90 14.39
CA LYS A 189 -8.90 -1.52 15.56
C LYS A 189 -8.17 -2.76 16.06
N ASN A 190 -7.47 -3.46 15.17
CA ASN A 190 -6.75 -4.69 15.48
C ASN A 190 -5.27 -4.50 15.14
N ALA A 191 -4.40 -4.98 16.03
CA ALA A 191 -2.96 -4.95 15.83
C ALA A 191 -2.34 -6.26 16.32
N SER A 192 -1.31 -6.71 15.61
CA SER A 192 -0.46 -7.85 15.95
C SER A 192 1.00 -7.48 15.72
N LEU A 193 1.93 -8.39 16.05
CA LEU A 193 3.34 -8.21 15.69
C LEU A 193 3.59 -8.29 14.17
N GLU A 194 2.61 -8.77 13.41
CA GLU A 194 2.67 -8.91 11.95
C GLU A 194 1.96 -7.75 11.23
N GLY A 195 1.53 -6.72 11.96
CA GLY A 195 0.85 -5.56 11.40
C GLY A 195 -0.60 -5.41 11.86
N TYR A 196 -1.39 -4.67 11.09
CA TYR A 196 -2.70 -4.17 11.50
C TYR A 196 -3.85 -4.70 10.66
N GLU A 197 -5.06 -4.62 11.21
CA GLU A 197 -6.30 -4.91 10.49
C GLU A 197 -7.40 -3.91 10.88
N ARG A 198 -8.46 -3.86 10.07
CA ARG A 198 -9.65 -3.02 10.30
C ARG A 198 -9.29 -1.56 10.52
N CYS A 199 -8.52 -0.98 9.60
CA CYS A 199 -8.16 0.44 9.62
C CYS A 199 -9.30 1.28 9.07
N GLU A 200 -9.51 2.49 9.61
CA GLU A 200 -10.61 3.35 9.22
C GLU A 200 -10.10 4.65 8.61
N ALA A 201 -10.53 4.94 7.38
CA ALA A 201 -10.41 6.28 6.84
C ALA A 201 -11.61 7.11 7.30
N THR A 202 -11.35 8.30 7.86
CA THR A 202 -12.40 9.23 8.28
C THR A 202 -12.32 10.48 7.39
N VAL A 203 -13.45 10.88 6.82
CA VAL A 203 -13.58 12.17 6.12
C VAL A 203 -14.65 13.01 6.81
N THR A 204 -14.30 14.26 7.11
CA THR A 204 -15.26 15.25 7.59
C THR A 204 -15.89 15.96 6.40
N THR A 205 -17.18 15.73 6.19
CA THR A 205 -17.93 16.40 5.12
C THR A 205 -18.12 17.88 5.42
N ALA A 206 -18.39 18.69 4.39
CA ALA A 206 -18.63 20.14 4.51
C ALA A 206 -19.76 20.53 5.50
N GLY A 207 -20.63 19.59 5.88
CA GLY A 207 -21.65 19.77 6.92
C GLY A 207 -21.22 19.35 8.33
N GLY A 208 -19.93 19.10 8.58
CA GLY A 208 -19.38 18.69 9.88
C GLY A 208 -19.65 17.22 10.26
N LYS A 209 -20.37 16.46 9.42
CA LYS A 209 -20.62 15.03 9.63
C LYS A 209 -19.39 14.23 9.21
N SER A 210 -18.85 13.44 10.13
CA SER A 210 -17.73 12.54 9.83
C SER A 210 -18.27 11.20 9.34
N MET A 211 -17.77 10.74 8.19
CA MET A 211 -18.02 9.42 7.64
C MET A 211 -16.78 8.56 7.82
N LYS A 212 -16.95 7.32 8.25
CA LYS A 212 -15.87 6.36 8.44
C LYS A 212 -16.05 5.17 7.51
N THR A 213 -15.01 4.83 6.77
CA THR A 213 -14.97 3.64 5.90
C THR A 213 -13.93 2.67 6.43
N PRO A 214 -14.34 1.45 6.81
CA PRO A 214 -13.42 0.42 7.26
C PRO A 214 -12.71 -0.23 6.06
N TYR A 215 -11.42 -0.47 6.25
CA TYR A 215 -10.55 -1.21 5.35
C TYR A 215 -9.96 -2.39 6.09
N ASP A 216 -10.11 -3.51 5.44
CA ASP A 216 -9.82 -4.82 5.97
C ASP A 216 -8.59 -5.37 5.19
N GLU A 217 -8.23 -4.70 4.10
CA GLU A 217 -7.13 -4.95 3.17
C GLU A 217 -5.96 -4.02 3.50
N VAL A 218 -5.27 -4.32 4.59
CA VAL A 218 -4.20 -3.51 5.15
C VAL A 218 -2.88 -4.24 4.92
N VAL A 219 -1.90 -3.54 4.36
CA VAL A 219 -0.53 -4.02 4.18
C VAL A 219 0.40 -3.20 5.06
N THR A 220 1.10 -3.85 5.99
CA THR A 220 2.10 -3.24 6.86
C THR A 220 3.50 -3.56 6.33
N VAL A 221 4.35 -2.54 6.28
CA VAL A 221 5.73 -2.64 5.83
C VAL A 221 6.66 -2.81 7.03
N PHE A 222 7.58 -3.76 6.90
CA PHE A 222 8.70 -3.95 7.81
C PHE A 222 10.02 -3.82 7.05
N LEU A 223 10.98 -3.12 7.67
CA LEU A 223 12.31 -2.86 7.15
C LEU A 223 13.36 -3.70 7.87
N ARG A 224 14.51 -3.88 7.20
CA ARG A 224 15.72 -4.32 7.87
C ARG A 224 16.28 -3.19 8.73
N ARG A 225 17.02 -3.55 9.76
CA ARG A 225 17.65 -2.58 10.66
C ARG A 225 18.53 -1.53 9.97
N PRO A 226 19.39 -1.87 8.99
CA PRO A 226 20.21 -0.86 8.29
C PRO A 226 19.36 0.15 7.52
N ASP A 227 18.33 -0.33 6.81
CA ASP A 227 17.42 0.52 6.03
C ASP A 227 16.61 1.44 6.95
N PHE A 228 16.07 0.89 8.04
CA PHE A 228 15.38 1.69 9.05
C PHE A 228 16.27 2.79 9.62
N SER A 229 17.52 2.46 9.99
CA SER A 229 18.45 3.44 10.56
C SER A 229 18.85 4.52 9.56
N ALA A 230 18.87 4.19 8.26
CA ALA A 230 19.15 5.14 7.20
C ALA A 230 17.97 6.10 6.93
N PHE A 231 16.73 5.58 6.95
CA PHE A 231 15.53 6.39 6.66
C PHE A 231 14.98 7.12 7.88
N TYR A 232 15.26 6.63 9.08
CA TYR A 232 14.81 7.19 10.35
C TYR A 232 16.00 7.45 11.30
N PRO A 233 16.95 8.35 10.92
CA PRO A 233 18.20 8.53 11.67
C PRO A 233 18.00 9.13 13.07
N LEU A 234 16.82 9.71 13.35
CA LEU A 234 16.46 10.27 14.66
C LEU A 234 15.75 9.25 15.56
N CYS A 235 15.58 8.02 15.10
CA CYS A 235 14.85 6.97 15.80
C CYS A 235 15.79 5.84 16.23
N THR A 236 15.48 5.21 17.37
CA THR A 236 16.24 4.09 17.91
C THR A 236 15.54 2.77 17.56
N PRO A 237 16.16 1.87 16.77
CA PRO A 237 15.60 0.56 16.48
C PRO A 237 15.31 -0.22 17.77
N LEU A 238 14.09 -0.71 17.96
CA LEU A 238 13.67 -1.38 19.20
C LEU A 238 14.16 -2.81 19.33
N PHE A 239 14.55 -3.43 18.21
CA PHE A 239 15.04 -4.80 18.16
C PHE A 239 16.45 -4.88 17.57
N PRO A 240 17.29 -5.83 18.06
CA PRO A 240 18.67 -6.00 17.63
C PRO A 240 18.83 -6.41 16.15
#